data_AF-A0A938FTT3-F1
#
_entry.id   AF-A0A938FTT3-F1
#
_cell.length_a   1.000
_cell.length_b   1.000
_cell.length_c   1.000
_cell.angle_alpha   90.00
_cell.angle_beta   90.00
_cell.angle_gamma   90.00
#
_symmetry.space_group_name_H-M   'P 1'
#
loop_
_entity.id
_entity.type
_entity.pdbx_description
1 polymer ?
#
loop_
_entity_poly.entity_id
_entity_poly.type
_entity_poly.pdbx_seq_one_letter_code
_entity_poly.pdbx_strand_id
1 'polypeptide(L)'
;LVRKEAKKHGRQRYLEGIEDPRGLDAVIVEDVCTTGESSITAVRLSREAGMNVLGAICLVDREQGARANLERMGCPFDSIFTAGELLGAGGAGEA
;
A
#
# COMPACT_ATOMS: atom_id res chain seq x y z
N LEU A 1 6.88 -6.41 -7.32
CA LEU A 1 7.22 -5.02 -6.93
C LEU A 1 6.56 -4.05 -7.91
N VAL A 2 5.89 -3.00 -7.42
CA VAL A 2 5.43 -1.89 -8.26
C VAL A 2 6.48 -0.79 -8.23
N ARG A 3 6.99 -0.39 -9.39
CA ARG A 3 7.98 0.70 -9.50
C ARG A 3 7.32 2.07 -9.58
N LYS A 4 8.01 3.09 -9.07
CA LYS A 4 7.63 4.50 -9.25
C LYS A 4 7.83 4.98 -10.70
N GLU A 5 8.80 4.41 -11.40
CA GLU A 5 9.09 4.71 -12.81
C GLU A 5 9.07 3.45 -13.66
N ALA A 6 8.60 3.57 -14.90
CA ALA A 6 8.57 2.46 -15.85
C ALA A 6 9.99 2.02 -16.26
N LYS A 7 10.14 0.74 -16.62
CA LYS A 7 11.42 0.24 -17.16
C LYS A 7 11.78 0.96 -18.47
N LYS A 8 13.00 1.50 -18.54
CA LYS A 8 13.51 2.22 -19.73
C LYS A 8 13.65 1.34 -20.99
N HIS A 9 13.69 0.01 -20.88
CA HIS A 9 13.88 -0.92 -22.01
C HIS A 9 12.86 -2.07 -21.94
N GLY A 10 12.27 -2.44 -23.09
CA GLY A 10 11.17 -3.42 -23.19
C GLY A 10 9.77 -2.78 -23.15
N ARG A 11 8.69 -3.59 -23.05
CA ARG A 11 7.33 -3.06 -22.76
C ARG A 11 7.43 -2.29 -21.44
N GLN A 12 7.13 -1.00 -21.46
CA GLN A 12 7.14 -0.09 -20.30
C GLN A 12 6.23 -0.65 -19.20
N ARG A 13 6.80 -1.47 -18.30
CA ARG A 13 6.07 -2.19 -17.25
C ARG A 13 6.47 -1.62 -15.90
N TYR A 14 5.46 -1.28 -15.09
CA TYR A 14 5.63 -0.89 -13.70
C TYR A 14 5.73 -2.09 -12.75
N LEU A 15 5.23 -3.25 -13.16
CA LEU A 15 5.24 -4.49 -12.39
C LEU A 15 6.48 -5.32 -12.69
N GLU A 16 7.20 -5.72 -11.63
CA GLU A 16 8.33 -6.63 -11.70
C GLU A 16 7.99 -7.99 -11.09
N GLY A 17 8.42 -9.06 -11.77
CA GLY A 17 8.27 -10.45 -11.32
C GLY A 17 6.98 -11.13 -11.77
N ILE A 18 6.13 -10.44 -12.55
CA ILE A 18 4.85 -10.97 -13.04
C ILE A 18 4.79 -10.82 -14.57
N GLU A 19 4.62 -11.94 -15.27
CA GLU A 19 4.55 -11.96 -16.74
C GLU A 19 3.18 -11.55 -17.27
N ASP A 20 2.10 -12.08 -16.69
CA ASP A 20 0.71 -11.72 -16.97
C ASP A 20 -0.06 -11.43 -15.66
N PRO A 21 -0.30 -10.16 -15.33
CA PRO A 21 -1.00 -9.77 -14.11
C PRO A 21 -2.53 -9.85 -14.20
N ARG A 22 -3.11 -10.04 -15.39
CA ARG A 22 -4.55 -9.89 -15.59
C ARG A 22 -5.35 -10.96 -14.81
N GLY A 23 -6.38 -10.52 -14.10
CA GLY A 23 -7.26 -11.37 -13.30
C GLY A 23 -6.65 -11.91 -12.01
N LEU A 24 -5.39 -11.58 -11.70
CA LEU A 24 -4.77 -11.95 -10.43
C LEU A 24 -5.29 -11.06 -9.30
N ASP A 25 -5.57 -11.68 -8.16
CA ASP A 25 -5.85 -10.96 -6.93
C ASP A 25 -4.56 -10.46 -6.29
N ALA A 26 -4.58 -9.23 -5.75
CA ALA A 26 -3.42 -8.61 -5.14
C ALA A 26 -3.78 -7.81 -3.89
N VAL A 27 -2.88 -7.81 -2.92
CA VAL A 27 -2.87 -6.90 -1.77
C VAL A 27 -1.59 -6.08 -1.84
N ILE A 28 -1.72 -4.75 -1.69
CA ILE A 28 -0.55 -3.85 -1.60
C ILE A 28 0.00 -3.93 -0.19
N VAL A 29 1.32 -4.14 -0.06
CA VAL A 29 2.01 -4.25 1.23
C VAL A 29 3.05 -3.14 1.35
N GLU A 30 3.01 -2.41 2.46
CA GLU A 30 3.97 -1.35 2.79
C GLU A 30 4.56 -1.57 4.19
N ASP A 31 5.73 -1.00 4.45
CA ASP A 31 6.31 -0.95 5.80
C ASP A 31 5.63 0.15 6.64
N VAL A 32 5.66 1.39 6.15
CA VAL A 32 5.14 2.56 6.86
C VAL A 32 4.28 3.38 5.93
N CYS A 33 3.03 3.63 6.32
CA CYS A 33 2.14 4.52 5.59
C CYS A 33 2.03 5.87 6.28
N THR A 34 2.16 6.95 5.51
CA THR A 34 1.88 8.33 5.95
C THR A 34 0.56 8.83 5.34
N THR A 35 0.63 9.46 4.17
CA THR A 35 -0.55 9.92 3.43
C THR A 35 -1.12 8.85 2.49
N GLY A 36 -0.37 7.77 2.24
CA GLY A 36 -0.76 6.66 1.36
C GLY A 36 -0.44 6.85 -0.12
N GLU A 37 0.23 7.94 -0.53
CA GLU A 37 0.44 8.27 -1.97
C GLU A 37 1.19 7.18 -2.77
N SER A 38 2.18 6.53 -2.13
CA SER A 38 2.89 5.38 -2.70
C SER A 38 1.93 4.22 -2.99
N SER A 39 1.12 3.88 -2.00
CA SER A 39 0.14 2.80 -2.06
C SER A 39 -0.96 3.11 -3.07
N ILE A 40 -1.45 4.35 -3.15
CA ILE A 40 -2.41 4.82 -4.15
C ILE A 40 -1.86 4.61 -5.56
N THR A 41 -0.61 4.99 -5.79
CA THR A 41 0.07 4.77 -7.06
C THR A 41 0.16 3.27 -7.37
N ALA A 42 0.52 2.45 -6.39
CA ALA A 42 0.62 1.00 -6.55
C ALA A 42 -0.73 0.34 -6.87
N VAL A 43 -1.81 0.74 -6.18
CA VAL A 43 -3.19 0.29 -6.44
C VAL A 43 -3.59 0.64 -7.87
N ARG A 44 -3.37 1.90 -8.30
CA ARG A 44 -3.73 2.37 -9.65
C ARG A 44 -3.01 1.56 -10.72
N LEU A 45 -1.68 1.46 -10.64
CA LEU A 45 -0.88 0.76 -11.63
C LEU A 45 -1.19 -0.75 -11.69
N SER A 46 -1.52 -1.37 -10.56
CA SER A 46 -1.91 -2.79 -10.51
C SER A 46 -3.29 -3.01 -11.13
N ARG A 47 -4.26 -2.13 -10.87
CA ARG A 47 -5.58 -2.15 -11.52
C ARG A 47 -5.48 -1.90 -13.03
N GLU A 48 -4.66 -0.93 -13.46
CA GLU A 48 -4.39 -0.67 -14.89
C GLU A 48 -3.76 -1.87 -15.60
N ALA A 49 -2.97 -2.67 -14.88
CA ALA A 49 -2.43 -3.93 -15.38
C ALA A 49 -3.45 -5.08 -15.41
N GLY A 50 -4.68 -4.85 -14.92
CA GLY A 50 -5.78 -5.82 -14.92
C GLY A 50 -5.84 -6.70 -13.66
N MET A 51 -5.15 -6.36 -12.58
CA MET A 51 -5.24 -7.07 -11.30
C MET A 51 -6.49 -6.65 -10.52
N ASN A 52 -7.03 -7.57 -9.73
CA ASN A 52 -8.07 -7.29 -8.74
C ASN A 52 -7.37 -6.90 -7.42
N VAL A 53 -7.21 -5.61 -7.18
CA VAL A 53 -6.62 -5.14 -5.92
C VAL A 53 -7.67 -5.20 -4.81
N LEU A 54 -7.49 -6.14 -3.88
CA LEU A 54 -8.41 -6.43 -2.78
C LEU A 54 -8.30 -5.42 -1.63
N GLY A 55 -7.13 -4.81 -1.46
CA GLY A 55 -6.86 -3.85 -0.40
C GLY A 55 -5.38 -3.50 -0.29
N ALA A 56 -5.04 -2.72 0.72
CA ALA A 56 -3.68 -2.38 1.11
C ALA A 56 -3.49 -2.61 2.61
N ILE A 57 -2.29 -3.05 3.01
CA ILE A 57 -1.92 -3.22 4.41
C ILE A 57 -0.53 -2.64 4.66
N CYS A 58 -0.33 -2.00 5.81
CA CYS A 58 1.00 -1.62 6.27
C CYS A 58 1.35 -2.19 7.65
N LEU A 59 2.63 -2.23 7.96
CA LEU A 59 3.07 -2.57 9.32
C LEU A 59 2.76 -1.42 10.29
N VAL A 60 3.03 -0.16 9.91
CA VAL A 60 2.75 1.01 10.75
C VAL A 60 2.00 2.09 9.96
N ASP A 61 0.79 2.47 10.42
CA ASP A 61 0.12 3.69 9.97
C ASP A 61 0.58 4.87 10.84
N ARG A 62 1.13 5.91 10.22
CA ARG A 62 1.52 7.15 10.88
C ARG A 62 0.34 8.06 11.21
N GLU A 63 -0.88 7.66 10.85
CA GLU A 63 -2.13 8.37 11.09
C GLU A 63 -2.15 9.74 10.39
N GLN A 64 -1.53 9.83 9.21
CA GLN A 64 -1.41 11.06 8.41
C GLN A 64 -2.36 11.07 7.20
N GLY A 65 -3.41 10.24 7.23
CA GLY A 65 -4.48 10.24 6.24
C GLY A 65 -4.47 9.10 5.21
N ALA A 66 -3.54 8.13 5.32
CA ALA A 66 -3.48 6.97 4.42
C ALA A 66 -4.82 6.23 4.29
N ARG A 67 -5.44 5.87 5.42
CA ARG A 67 -6.74 5.18 5.47
C ARG A 67 -7.81 5.91 4.64
N ALA A 68 -8.05 7.18 4.96
CA ALA A 68 -9.07 7.97 4.29
C ALA A 68 -8.80 8.14 2.78
N ASN A 69 -7.52 8.25 2.39
CA ASN A 69 -7.16 8.42 0.99
C ASN A 69 -7.34 7.13 0.17
N LEU A 70 -6.96 5.97 0.72
CA LEU A 70 -7.13 4.67 0.07
C LEU A 70 -8.60 4.25 0.01
N GLU A 71 -9.36 4.45 1.08
CA GLU A 71 -10.79 4.12 1.11
C GLU A 71 -11.58 4.98 0.11
N ARG A 72 -11.21 6.24 -0.09
CA ARG A 72 -11.83 7.14 -1.09
C ARG A 72 -11.71 6.63 -2.53
N MET A 73 -10.68 5.85 -2.84
CA MET A 73 -10.51 5.21 -4.15
C MET A 73 -11.02 3.75 -4.17
N GLY A 74 -11.83 3.37 -3.19
CA GLY A 74 -12.39 2.03 -3.07
C GLY A 74 -11.33 0.98 -2.83
N CYS A 75 -10.28 1.30 -2.06
CA CYS A 75 -9.26 0.36 -1.64
C CYS A 75 -9.32 0.23 -0.11
N PRO A 76 -9.83 -0.88 0.44
CA PRO A 76 -9.77 -1.15 1.88
C PRO A 76 -8.33 -1.06 2.37
N PHE A 77 -8.14 -0.45 3.53
CA PHE A 77 -6.82 -0.29 4.13
C PHE A 77 -6.80 -0.82 5.56
N ASP A 78 -5.72 -1.48 5.93
CA ASP A 78 -5.47 -1.88 7.30
C ASP A 78 -4.02 -1.69 7.73
N SER A 79 -3.78 -1.68 9.05
CA SER A 79 -2.46 -1.52 9.64
C SER A 79 -2.28 -2.44 10.83
N ILE A 80 -1.09 -3.03 10.98
CA ILE A 80 -0.80 -3.86 12.16
C ILE A 80 -0.65 -2.99 13.41
N PHE A 81 0.01 -1.84 13.28
CA PHE A 81 0.15 -0.85 14.35
C PHE A 81 -0.16 0.56 13.86
N THR A 82 -0.58 1.43 14.78
CA THR A 82 -0.63 2.88 14.56
C THR A 82 0.55 3.57 15.26
N ALA A 83 0.88 4.79 14.82
CA ALA A 83 1.84 5.63 15.53
C ALA A 83 1.37 5.92 16.96
N GLY A 84 0.08 6.15 17.18
CA GLY A 84 -0.50 6.29 18.52
C GLY A 84 -0.23 5.10 19.42
N GLU A 85 -0.40 3.86 18.92
CA GLU A 85 -0.11 2.64 19.69
C GLU A 85 1.37 2.52 20.07
N LEU A 86 2.28 2.78 19.11
CA LEU A 86 3.72 2.65 19.35
C LEU A 86 4.28 3.75 20.23
N LEU A 87 3.78 4.98 20.09
CA LEU A 87 4.25 6.13 20.89
C LEU A 87 3.56 6.19 22.27
N GLY A 88 2.32 5.70 22.38
CA GLY A 88 1.59 5.56 23.63
C GLY A 88 2.08 4.41 24.52
N ALA A 89 2.67 3.37 23.92
CA ALA A 89 3.27 2.25 24.65
C ALA A 89 4.50 2.60 25.50
N GLY A 90 5.04 3.83 25.39
CA GLY A 90 6.11 4.34 26.27
C GLY A 90 5.65 4.80 27.65
N GLY A 91 4.34 4.79 27.95
CA GLY A 91 3.74 5.32 29.17
C GLY A 91 3.14 4.30 30.14
N ALA A 92 3.21 2.99 29.84
CA ALA A 92 2.76 1.95 30.75
C ALA A 92 3.96 1.37 31.53
N GLY A 93 4.58 2.23 32.35
CA GLY A 93 5.27 1.74 33.53
C GLY A 93 4.21 1.20 34.50
N GLU A 94 4.33 -0.08 34.83
CA GLU A 94 3.46 -0.81 35.76
C GLU A 94 3.19 0.00 37.03
N ALA A 95 1.91 0.22 37.31
CA ALA A 95 1.37 0.51 38.63
C ALA A 95 0.67 -0.74 39.16
#